data_AF-A0A077M361-F1
#
_entry.id   AF-A0A077M361-F1
#
_cell.length_a   1.000
_cell.length_b   1.000
_cell.length_c   1.000
_cell.angle_alpha   90.00
_cell.angle_beta   90.00
_cell.angle_gamma   90.00
#
_symmetry.space_group_name_H-M   'P 1'
#
loop_
_entity.id
_entity.type
_entity.pdbx_description
1 polymer ?
#
loop_
_entity_poly.entity_id
_entity_poly.type
_entity_poly.pdbx_seq_one_letter_code
_entity_poly.pdbx_strand_id
1 'polypeptide(L)'
;MGSASAVTVYRSGHAYTAATLGRDVTRLGATAGLHPLTSDTPTTGPIGTAKGAWACATALGVPSDARLVVDVATFAGKPAAILRVETSTGSVAYAVKRSCTTGSPGLLAGPAIVG
;
A
#
# COMPACT_ATOMS: atom_id res chain seq x y z
N MET A 1 10.38 18.05 15.68
CA MET A 1 10.11 16.60 15.83
C MET A 1 9.57 16.11 14.50
N GLY A 2 10.45 15.74 13.56
CA GLY A 2 10.06 15.34 12.20
C GLY A 2 9.44 13.96 12.24
N SER A 3 8.16 13.86 11.90
CA SER A 3 7.49 12.56 11.76
C SER A 3 8.15 11.83 10.61
N ALA A 4 8.97 10.82 10.90
CA ALA A 4 9.52 9.93 9.89
C ALA A 4 8.36 9.45 9.01
N SER A 5 8.53 9.48 7.68
CA SER A 5 7.58 8.93 6.70
C SER A 5 7.32 7.45 7.04
N ALA A 6 6.34 7.22 7.90
CA ALA A 6 6.12 5.93 8.53
C ALA A 6 5.39 5.05 7.51
N VAL A 7 6.13 4.11 6.92
CA VAL A 7 5.52 3.03 6.15
C VAL A 7 5.01 1.99 7.13
N THR A 8 3.70 1.77 7.14
CA THR A 8 3.12 0.66 7.89
C THR A 8 2.61 -0.39 6.92
N VAL A 9 3.07 -1.63 7.08
CA VAL A 9 2.63 -2.75 6.23
C VAL A 9 1.76 -3.68 7.05
N TYR A 10 0.59 -4.01 6.51
CA TYR A 10 -0.39 -4.92 7.09
C TYR A 10 -0.63 -6.10 6.14
N ARG A 11 -1.21 -7.18 6.67
CA ARG A 11 -1.76 -8.28 5.88
C ARG A 11 -3.19 -8.54 6.36
N SER A 12 -4.18 -7.95 5.69
CA SER A 12 -5.59 -8.09 6.05
C SER A 12 -6.26 -9.34 5.46
N GLY A 13 -5.73 -9.88 4.36
CA GLY A 13 -6.40 -10.92 3.57
C GLY A 13 -7.64 -10.41 2.81
N HIS A 14 -7.91 -9.10 2.80
CA HIS A 14 -9.07 -8.51 2.14
C HIS A 14 -9.01 -8.68 0.61
N ALA A 15 -10.18 -8.68 -0.03
CA ALA A 15 -10.32 -8.81 -1.47
C ALA A 15 -10.76 -7.48 -2.06
N TYR A 16 -9.83 -6.74 -2.64
CA TYR A 16 -10.09 -5.47 -3.28
C TYR A 16 -10.46 -5.65 -4.75
N THR A 17 -11.19 -4.69 -5.29
CA THR A 17 -11.48 -4.58 -6.73
C THR A 17 -11.30 -3.14 -7.18
N ALA A 18 -11.22 -2.89 -8.49
CA ALA A 18 -11.15 -1.52 -9.02
C ALA A 18 -12.35 -0.66 -8.57
N ALA A 19 -13.54 -1.26 -8.45
CA ALA A 19 -14.78 -0.58 -8.07
C ALA A 19 -14.82 -0.16 -6.60
N THR A 20 -14.11 -0.88 -5.73
CA THR A 20 -14.17 -0.68 -4.27
C THR A 20 -12.89 -0.10 -3.68
N LEU A 21 -11.80 -0.05 -4.46
CA LEU A 21 -10.46 0.34 -4.01
C LEU A 21 -10.42 1.61 -3.16
N GLY A 22 -11.01 2.72 -3.64
CA GLY A 22 -10.98 3.99 -2.92
C GLY A 22 -11.75 3.98 -1.59
N ARG A 23 -12.85 3.21 -1.52
CA ARG A 23 -13.70 3.12 -0.32
C ARG A 23 -13.14 2.14 0.70
N ASP A 24 -12.72 0.96 0.27
CA ASP A 24 -12.26 -0.10 1.18
C ASP A 24 -10.95 0.27 1.87
N VAL A 25 -10.09 1.03 1.18
CA VAL A 25 -8.80 1.45 1.72
C VAL A 25 -8.91 2.40 2.93
N THR A 26 -10.07 3.04 3.12
CA THR A 26 -10.33 3.91 4.28
C THR A 26 -10.25 3.14 5.61
N ARG A 27 -10.49 1.82 5.57
CA ARG A 27 -10.40 0.95 6.74
C ARG A 27 -8.95 0.64 7.12
N LEU A 28 -7.99 0.87 6.22
CA LEU A 28 -6.57 0.68 6.52
C LEU A 28 -6.05 1.78 7.45
N GLY A 29 -5.61 1.37 8.64
CA GLY A 29 -5.13 2.28 9.69
C GLY A 29 -6.19 2.67 10.71
N ALA A 30 -7.47 2.33 10.50
CA ALA A 30 -8.48 2.36 11.55
C ALA A 30 -8.25 1.14 12.47
N THR A 31 -7.68 1.38 13.63
CA THR A 31 -7.09 0.36 14.50
C THR A 31 -8.13 -0.52 15.20
N ALA A 32 -8.39 -1.70 14.62
CA ALA A 32 -8.73 -2.95 15.32
C ALA A 32 -8.48 -4.15 14.38
N GLY A 33 -7.48 -4.99 14.68
CA GLY A 33 -7.27 -6.29 14.01
C GLY A 33 -6.22 -6.36 12.89
N LEU A 34 -5.55 -5.25 12.54
CA LEU A 34 -4.43 -5.28 11.59
C LEU A 34 -3.12 -5.59 12.34
N HIS A 35 -2.49 -6.73 12.03
CA HIS A 35 -1.16 -7.05 12.58
C HIS A 35 -0.09 -6.38 11.71
N PRO A 36 0.70 -5.44 12.25
CA PRO A 36 1.81 -4.87 11.51
C PRO A 36 2.80 -5.99 11.17
N LEU A 37 3.17 -6.11 9.90
CA LEU A 37 4.22 -7.03 9.51
C LEU A 37 5.54 -6.51 10.06
N THR A 38 6.17 -7.27 10.95
CA THR A 38 7.59 -7.11 11.23
C THR A 38 8.37 -7.47 9.98
N SER A 39 9.42 -6.69 9.68
CA SER A 39 10.08 -6.52 8.38
C SER A 39 10.74 -7.77 7.75
N ASP A 40 10.48 -8.98 8.26
CA ASP A 40 11.22 -10.21 7.96
C ASP A 40 10.32 -11.40 7.55
N THR A 41 9.14 -11.17 6.97
CA THR A 41 8.30 -12.29 6.48
C THR A 41 8.61 -12.65 5.02
N PRO A 42 9.27 -13.79 4.73
CA PRO A 42 9.76 -14.13 3.39
C PRO A 42 8.66 -14.41 2.35
N THR A 43 7.43 -14.65 2.79
CA THR A 43 6.30 -15.01 1.90
C THR A 43 5.58 -13.81 1.26
N THR A 44 6.02 -12.58 1.56
CA THR A 44 5.30 -11.35 1.19
C THR A 44 5.88 -10.68 -0.07
N GLY A 45 7.08 -11.06 -0.51
CA GLY A 45 7.82 -10.35 -1.55
C GLY A 45 8.40 -9.02 -1.06
N PRO A 46 9.16 -8.28 -1.89
CA PRO A 46 9.85 -7.06 -1.46
C PRO A 46 8.87 -6.01 -0.92
N ILE A 47 7.65 -5.94 -1.46
CA ILE A 47 6.60 -5.02 -1.01
C ILE A 47 6.12 -5.26 0.43
N GLY A 48 6.38 -6.44 0.98
CA GLY A 48 6.07 -6.77 2.37
C GLY A 48 6.94 -6.08 3.40
N THR A 49 7.99 -5.39 2.95
CA THR A 49 8.92 -4.64 3.81
C THR A 49 8.69 -3.15 3.64
N ALA A 50 8.99 -2.36 4.68
CA ALA A 50 8.91 -0.90 4.60
C ALA A 50 9.77 -0.34 3.45
N LYS A 51 10.96 -0.93 3.23
CA LYS A 51 11.89 -0.52 2.16
C LYS A 51 11.32 -0.80 0.76
N GLY A 52 10.78 -1.99 0.53
CA GLY A 52 10.22 -2.34 -0.79
C GLY A 52 8.88 -1.66 -1.08
N ALA A 53 8.06 -1.43 -0.06
CA ALA A 53 6.88 -0.57 -0.15
C ALA A 53 7.26 0.86 -0.57
N TRP A 54 8.30 1.44 0.05
CA TRP A 54 8.83 2.74 -0.37
C TRP A 54 9.35 2.73 -1.81
N ALA A 55 10.17 1.73 -2.18
CA ALA A 55 10.68 1.59 -3.54
C ALA A 55 9.56 1.53 -4.59
N CYS A 56 8.46 0.83 -4.28
CA CYS A 56 7.27 0.79 -5.11
C CYS A 56 6.58 2.15 -5.20
N ALA A 57 6.37 2.82 -4.06
CA ALA A 57 5.77 4.15 -4.01
C ALA A 57 6.58 5.18 -4.83
N THR A 58 7.92 5.15 -4.73
CA THR A 58 8.81 5.97 -5.56
C THR A 58 8.64 5.66 -7.05
N ALA A 59 8.51 4.39 -7.43
CA ALA A 59 8.24 4.01 -8.82
C ALA A 59 6.88 4.49 -9.33
N LEU A 60 5.91 4.73 -8.44
CA LEU A 60 4.60 5.32 -8.74
C LEU A 60 4.62 6.86 -8.74
N GLY A 61 5.76 7.50 -8.43
CA GLY A 61 5.88 8.95 -8.34
C GLY A 61 5.32 9.54 -7.05
N VAL A 62 5.14 8.73 -6.01
CA VAL A 62 4.67 9.21 -4.69
C VAL A 62 5.75 10.10 -4.06
N PRO A 63 5.38 11.31 -3.58
CA PRO A 63 6.34 12.24 -3.00
C PRO A 63 6.89 11.72 -1.65
N SER A 64 8.14 12.07 -1.33
CA SER A 64 8.90 11.53 -0.19
C SER A 64 8.30 11.88 1.19
N ASP A 65 7.53 12.96 1.26
CA ASP A 65 6.82 13.43 2.46
C ASP A 65 5.45 12.77 2.67
N ALA A 66 4.99 11.92 1.73
CA ALA A 66 3.75 11.19 1.89
C ALA A 66 3.82 10.14 3.01
N ARG A 67 2.69 9.92 3.67
CA ARG A 67 2.51 8.76 4.56
C ARG A 67 1.99 7.59 3.76
N LEU A 68 2.54 6.41 4.05
CA LEU A 68 2.27 5.19 3.30
C LEU A 68 1.71 4.11 4.24
N VAL A 69 0.50 3.66 3.92
CA VAL A 69 -0.05 2.45 4.52
C VAL A 69 -0.19 1.40 3.43
N VAL A 70 0.39 0.23 3.65
CA VAL A 70 0.37 -0.87 2.69
C VAL A 70 -0.41 -2.03 3.26
N ASP A 71 -1.29 -2.61 2.47
CA ASP A 71 -1.99 -3.84 2.80
C ASP A 71 -1.70 -4.92 1.78
N VAL A 72 -1.12 -6.02 2.26
CA VAL A 72 -0.84 -7.20 1.45
C VAL A 72 -2.10 -8.05 1.42
N ALA A 73 -2.75 -8.03 0.27
CA ALA A 73 -4.11 -8.51 0.11
C ALA A 73 -4.27 -9.25 -1.23
N THR A 74 -5.51 -9.32 -1.73
CA THR A 74 -5.79 -9.69 -3.12
C THR A 74 -6.49 -8.56 -3.85
N PHE A 75 -6.22 -8.43 -5.14
CA PHE A 75 -6.90 -7.51 -6.05
C PHE A 75 -7.49 -8.31 -7.21
N ALA A 76 -8.81 -8.23 -7.40
CA ALA A 76 -9.55 -9.01 -8.40
C ALA A 76 -9.19 -10.52 -8.37
N GLY A 77 -9.11 -11.09 -7.17
CA GLY A 77 -8.78 -12.51 -6.95
C GLY A 77 -7.30 -12.87 -7.11
N LYS A 78 -6.41 -11.90 -7.37
CA LYS A 78 -4.96 -12.14 -7.55
C LYS A 78 -4.15 -11.57 -6.38
N PRO A 79 -3.05 -12.21 -5.96
CA PRO A 79 -2.15 -11.67 -4.94
C PRO A 79 -1.63 -10.27 -5.31
N ALA A 80 -1.88 -9.29 -4.45
CA ALA A 80 -1.55 -7.89 -4.68
C ALA A 80 -1.09 -7.21 -3.38
N ALA A 81 -0.64 -5.97 -3.53
CA ALA A 81 -0.47 -5.03 -2.43
C ALA A 81 -1.27 -3.76 -2.74
N ILE A 82 -1.93 -3.22 -1.74
CA ILE A 82 -2.72 -1.99 -1.82
C ILE A 82 -1.97 -0.91 -1.04
N LEU A 83 -1.65 0.20 -1.70
CA LEU A 83 -0.98 1.34 -1.10
C LEU A 83 -2.01 2.45 -0.91
N ARG A 84 -2.22 2.86 0.33
CA ARG A 84 -2.85 4.14 0.68
C ARG A 84 -1.74 5.17 0.86
N VAL A 85 -1.80 6.19 0.01
CA VAL A 85 -0.87 7.31 0.03
C VAL A 85 -1.63 8.51 0.57
N GLU A 86 -1.16 9.03 1.69
CA GLU A 86 -1.70 10.25 2.29
C GLU A 86 -0.71 11.40 2.06
N THR A 87 -1.16 12.43 1.36
CA THR A 87 -0.42 13.67 1.13
C THR A 87 -1.13 14.84 1.80
N SER A 88 -0.51 16.02 1.77
CA SER A 88 -1.13 17.27 2.23
C SER A 88 -2.37 17.68 1.44
N THR A 89 -2.55 17.16 0.22
CA THR A 89 -3.65 17.48 -0.69
C THR A 89 -4.77 16.45 -0.72
N GLY A 90 -4.60 15.30 -0.07
CA GLY A 90 -5.61 14.26 0.01
C GLY A 90 -5.04 12.86 0.19
N SER A 91 -5.91 11.86 0.09
CA SER A 91 -5.52 10.45 0.12
C SER A 91 -5.88 9.77 -1.20
N VAL A 92 -4.94 8.99 -1.74
CA VAL A 92 -5.16 8.18 -2.95
C VAL A 92 -4.74 6.73 -2.71
N ALA A 93 -5.36 5.82 -3.45
CA ALA A 93 -5.08 4.39 -3.37
C ALA A 93 -4.55 3.85 -4.69
N TYR A 94 -3.60 2.92 -4.59
CA TYR A 94 -3.05 2.16 -5.70
C TYR A 94 -3.09 0.67 -5.38
N ALA A 95 -3.44 -0.14 -6.37
CA ALA A 95 -3.26 -1.59 -6.33
C ALA A 95 -2.07 -1.95 -7.22
N VAL A 96 -1.13 -2.72 -6.69
CA VAL A 96 0.07 -3.15 -7.40
C VAL A 96 0.32 -4.64 -7.24
N LYS A 97 1.09 -5.22 -8.15
CA LYS A 97 1.63 -6.58 -7.99
C LYS A 97 2.56 -6.64 -6.78
N ARG A 98 2.64 -7.81 -6.12
CA ARG A 98 3.59 -8.01 -5.01
C ARG A 98 5.06 -7.90 -5.41
N SER A 99 5.34 -8.02 -6.70
CA SER A 99 6.66 -7.83 -7.30
C SER A 99 7.00 -6.36 -7.58
N CYS A 100 6.16 -5.40 -7.17
CA CYS A 100 6.43 -3.98 -7.38
C CYS A 100 7.75 -3.57 -6.73
N THR A 101 8.58 -2.86 -7.50
CA THR A 101 9.91 -2.40 -7.10
C THR A 101 10.29 -1.13 -7.89
N THR A 102 11.42 -0.52 -7.56
CA THR A 102 11.97 0.62 -8.29
C THR A 102 12.07 0.30 -9.79
N GLY A 103 11.50 1.16 -10.64
CA GLY A 103 11.52 0.99 -12.10
C GLY A 103 10.52 -0.05 -12.65
N SER A 104 9.76 -0.72 -11.79
CA SER A 104 8.71 -1.67 -12.17
C SER A 104 7.50 -1.50 -11.25
N PRO A 105 6.64 -0.49 -11.53
CA PRO A 105 5.55 -0.12 -10.61
C PRO A 105 4.48 -1.22 -10.49
N GLY A 106 4.44 -2.18 -11.41
CA GLY A 106 3.52 -3.32 -11.32
C GLY A 106 2.06 -2.91 -11.11
N LEU A 107 1.67 -1.72 -11.57
CA LEU A 107 0.38 -1.11 -11.31
C LEU A 107 -0.74 -1.98 -11.88
N LEU A 108 -1.71 -2.31 -11.03
CA LEU A 108 -2.92 -3.05 -11.37
C LEU A 108 -4.11 -2.10 -11.49
N ALA A 109 -4.22 -1.12 -10.59
CA ALA A 109 -5.24 -0.08 -10.61
C ALA A 109 -4.84 1.14 -9.79
N GLY A 110 -5.42 2.30 -10.12
CA GLY A 110 -5.20 3.58 -9.45
C GLY A 110 -4.56 4.64 -10.36
N PRO A 111 -4.42 5.90 -9.89
CA PRO A 111 -4.86 6.38 -8.58
C PRO A 111 -6.39 6.36 -8.43
N ALA A 112 -6.88 5.81 -7.33
CA ALA A 112 -8.26 5.94 -6.91
C ALA A 112 -8.34 6.95 -5.77
N ILE A 113 -9.28 7.90 -5.86
CA ILE A 113 -9.51 8.85 -4.76
C ILE A 113 -10.06 8.09 -3.55
N VAL A 114 -9.47 8.34 -2.38
CA VAL A 114 -9.98 7.85 -1.11
C VAL A 114 -11.04 8.84 -0.63
N GLY A 115 -12.25 8.36 -0.41
CA GLY A 115 -13.42 9.17 -0.05
C GLY A 115 -14.26 8.54 1.04
#